data_AF-A0A661I8C5-F1
#
_entry.id   AF-A0A661I8C5-F1
#
_cell.length_a   1.000
_cell.length_b   1.000
_cell.length_c   1.000
_cell.angle_alpha   90.00
_cell.angle_beta   90.00
_cell.angle_gamma   90.00
#
_symmetry.space_group_name_H-M   'P 1'
#
loop_
_entity.id
_entity.type
_entity.pdbx_description
1 polymer ?
#
loop_
_entity_poly.entity_id
_entity_poly.type
_entity_poly.pdbx_seq_one_letter_code
_entity_poly.pdbx_strand_id
1 'polypeptide(L)'
;MISCLLLETIRIENGEALNVSYHNQRFNRSRKELFSIDKTIDLSQVITPPDKGVYRCRILYDHDIQTIEYLSYQPKIIQATAIVDSSIGYPYKYADRKQLEAVLAT
;
A
#
# COMPACT_ATOMS: atom_id res chain seq x y z
N MET A 1 15.82 11.88 -11.92
CA MET A 1 15.36 11.37 -10.61
C MET A 1 14.63 10.08 -10.85
N ILE A 2 15.05 8.97 -10.23
CA ILE A 2 14.26 7.74 -10.23
C ILE A 2 13.10 7.98 -9.28
N SER A 3 11.88 8.09 -9.82
CA SER A 3 10.66 8.19 -9.00
C SER A 3 10.37 6.83 -8.38
N CYS A 4 10.74 6.62 -7.13
CA CYS A 4 10.35 5.42 -6.39
C CYS A 4 8.95 5.61 -5.81
N LEU A 5 7.93 5.12 -6.53
CA LEU A 5 6.57 5.10 -6.01
C LEU A 5 6.45 4.13 -4.83
N LEU A 6 5.75 4.57 -3.81
CA LEU A 6 5.30 3.80 -2.67
C LEU A 6 3.83 3.41 -2.84
N LEU A 7 3.39 2.47 -2.01
CA LEU A 7 2.09 1.84 -2.12
C LEU A 7 1.41 1.71 -0.76
N GLU A 8 0.17 2.16 -0.65
CA GLU A 8 -0.78 1.69 0.36
C GLU A 8 -1.87 0.81 -0.22
N THR A 9 -2.33 -0.15 0.59
CA THR A 9 -3.37 -1.10 0.19
C THR A 9 -4.27 -1.33 1.38
N ILE A 10 -5.47 -0.80 1.31
CA ILE A 10 -6.42 -0.68 2.41
C ILE A 10 -7.66 -1.50 2.04
N ARG A 11 -8.15 -2.33 2.96
CA ARG A 11 -9.40 -3.05 2.76
C ARG A 11 -10.55 -2.08 3.00
N ILE A 12 -11.43 -1.99 2.02
CA ILE A 12 -12.73 -1.35 2.15
C ILE A 12 -13.79 -2.44 2.34
N GLU A 13 -14.68 -2.24 3.30
CA GLU A 13 -15.82 -3.12 3.52
C GLU A 13 -17.05 -2.28 3.81
N ASN A 14 -18.05 -2.35 2.93
CA ASN A 14 -19.33 -1.65 3.07
C ASN A 14 -19.22 -0.17 3.45
N GLY A 15 -18.43 0.60 2.68
CA GLY A 15 -18.23 2.03 2.91
C GLY A 15 -17.18 2.36 3.97
N GLU A 16 -16.57 1.37 4.64
CA GLU A 16 -15.57 1.63 5.68
C GLU A 16 -14.15 1.30 5.22
N ALA A 17 -13.22 2.25 5.39
CA ALA A 17 -11.79 2.02 5.19
C ALA A 17 -11.13 1.47 6.47
N LEU A 18 -10.91 0.16 6.49
CA LEU A 18 -10.42 -0.53 7.69
C LEU A 18 -8.95 -0.19 7.98
N ASN A 19 -8.62 0.01 9.26
CA ASN A 19 -7.27 0.28 9.77
C ASN A 19 -6.59 1.52 9.16
N VAL A 20 -7.36 2.48 8.63
CA VAL A 20 -6.84 3.66 7.92
C VAL A 20 -5.81 4.45 8.73
N SER A 21 -5.93 4.49 10.05
CA SER A 21 -4.97 5.17 10.94
C SER A 21 -3.54 4.61 10.82
N TYR A 22 -3.37 3.29 10.75
CA TYR A 22 -2.07 2.65 10.58
C TYR A 22 -1.49 2.89 9.19
N HIS A 23 -2.35 2.89 8.17
CA HIS A 23 -1.95 3.25 6.81
C HIS A 23 -1.52 4.71 6.73
N ASN A 24 -2.23 5.61 7.39
CA ASN A 24 -1.92 7.04 7.44
C ASN A 24 -0.57 7.30 8.13
N GLN A 25 -0.27 6.59 9.22
CA GLN A 25 1.01 6.67 9.90
C GLN A 25 2.16 6.19 9.00
N ARG A 26 2.03 5.03 8.35
CA ARG A 26 3.07 4.51 7.44
C ARG A 26 3.28 5.42 6.22
N PHE A 27 2.19 5.92 5.63
CA PHE A 27 2.22 6.86 4.51
C PHE A 27 3.01 8.12 4.86
N ASN A 28 2.64 8.80 5.94
CA ASN A 28 3.30 10.06 6.33
C ASN A 28 4.73 9.82 6.81
N ARG A 29 5.01 8.72 7.53
CA ARG A 29 6.38 8.36 7.93
C ARG A 29 7.28 8.15 6.73
N SER A 30 6.82 7.38 5.73
CA SER A 30 7.63 7.09 4.54
C SER A 30 7.90 8.36 3.74
N ARG A 31 6.91 9.27 3.65
CA ARG A 31 7.09 10.58 3.01
C ARG A 31 8.11 11.46 3.72
N LYS A 32 8.09 11.46 5.05
CA LYS A 32 9.06 12.19 5.85
C LYS A 32 10.48 11.65 5.66
N GLU A 33 10.65 10.34 5.78
CA GLU A 33 11.98 9.70 5.75
C GLU A 33 12.61 9.68 4.36
N LEU A 34 11.82 9.48 3.30
CA LEU A 34 12.36 9.32 1.94
C LEU A 34 12.36 10.63 1.12
N PHE A 35 11.44 11.56 1.42
CA PHE A 35 11.24 12.75 0.61
C PHE A 35 11.34 14.05 1.42
N SER A 36 11.68 13.97 2.71
CA SER A 36 11.77 15.12 3.62
C SER A 36 10.47 15.95 3.67
N ILE A 37 9.33 15.29 3.51
CA ILE A 37 8.01 15.94 3.57
C ILE A 37 7.43 15.81 4.98
N ASP A 38 7.41 16.91 5.73
CA ASP A 38 6.76 16.99 7.04
C ASP A 38 5.25 17.29 6.96
N LYS A 39 4.77 17.79 5.81
CA LYS A 39 3.34 18.06 5.62
C LYS A 39 2.57 16.74 5.60
N THR A 40 1.72 16.55 6.61
CA THR A 40 0.87 15.37 6.70
C THR A 40 -0.35 15.48 5.81
N ILE A 41 -0.79 14.34 5.30
CA ILE A 41 -2.11 14.15 4.70
C ILE A 41 -2.87 13.20 5.60
N ASP A 42 -4.16 13.44 5.80
CA ASP A 42 -5.05 12.48 6.46
C ASP A 42 -5.72 11.61 5.39
N LEU A 43 -5.28 10.35 5.29
CA LEU A 43 -5.85 9.37 4.36
C LEU A 43 -7.36 9.17 4.56
N SER A 44 -7.89 9.34 5.77
CA SER A 44 -9.33 9.20 6.02
C SER A 44 -10.18 10.27 5.32
N GLN A 45 -9.58 11.43 5.01
CA GLN A 45 -10.27 12.56 4.38
C GLN A 45 -10.19 12.52 2.85
N VAL A 46 -9.27 11.75 2.28
CA VAL A 46 -9.06 11.66 0.82
C VAL A 46 -9.56 10.35 0.21
N ILE A 47 -9.79 9.33 1.03
CA ILE A 47 -10.39 8.07 0.59
C ILE A 47 -11.91 8.27 0.51
N THR A 48 -12.49 7.99 -0.65
CA THR A 48 -13.94 7.94 -0.88
C THR A 48 -14.36 6.49 -1.16
N PRO A 49 -14.64 5.69 -0.11
CA PRO A 49 -14.88 4.26 -0.25
C PRO A 49 -16.22 3.96 -0.96
N PRO A 50 -16.30 2.91 -1.80
CA PRO A 50 -17.58 2.39 -2.27
C PRO A 50 -18.47 1.90 -1.12
N ASP A 51 -19.75 2.25 -1.17
CA ASP A 51 -20.71 2.01 -0.06
C ASP A 51 -21.02 0.53 0.23
N LYS A 52 -20.87 -0.35 -0.76
CA LYS A 52 -21.28 -1.77 -0.65
C LYS A 52 -20.26 -2.71 -1.25
N GLY A 53 -20.01 -3.81 -0.55
CA GLY A 53 -19.09 -4.86 -1.00
C GLY A 53 -17.69 -4.69 -0.44
N VAL A 54 -16.77 -5.54 -0.92
CA VAL A 54 -15.39 -5.59 -0.43
C VAL A 54 -14.45 -5.14 -1.55
N TYR A 55 -13.65 -4.11 -1.27
CA TYR A 55 -12.69 -3.57 -2.22
C TYR A 55 -11.30 -3.48 -1.61
N ARG A 56 -10.32 -3.47 -2.50
CA ARG A 56 -8.95 -3.09 -2.23
C ARG A 56 -8.78 -1.65 -2.71
N CYS A 57 -8.69 -0.71 -1.77
CA CYS A 57 -8.25 0.65 -2.05
C CYS A 57 -6.72 0.65 -2.20
N ARG A 58 -6.24 0.95 -3.40
CA ARG A 58 -4.82 1.02 -3.77
C ARG A 58 -4.43 2.47 -3.91
N ILE A 59 -3.47 2.92 -3.11
CA ILE A 59 -2.96 4.30 -3.14
C ILE A 59 -1.51 4.26 -3.60
N LEU A 60 -1.20 4.89 -4.71
CA LEU A 60 0.19 5.12 -5.16
C LEU A 60 0.61 6.53 -4.81
N TYR A 61 1.83 6.67 -4.30
CA TYR A 61 2.33 7.97 -3.84
C TYR A 61 3.85 8.08 -3.87
N ASP A 62 4.33 9.31 -3.90
CA ASP A 62 5.69 9.71 -3.60
C ASP A 62 5.68 10.94 -2.68
N HIS A 63 6.07 12.12 -3.15
CA HIS A 63 5.86 13.40 -2.49
C HIS A 63 4.37 13.67 -2.31
N ASP A 64 3.55 13.34 -3.30
CA ASP A 64 2.10 13.52 -3.28
C ASP A 64 1.38 12.21 -3.63
N ILE A 65 0.05 12.19 -3.44
CA ILE A 65 -0.78 11.07 -3.89
C ILE A 65 -0.88 11.14 -5.42
N GLN A 66 -0.50 10.05 -6.08
CA GLN A 66 -0.53 9.92 -7.54
C GLN A 66 -1.84 9.31 -7.99
N THR A 67 -2.27 8.21 -7.37
CA THR A 67 -3.56 7.57 -7.68
C THR A 67 -4.21 6.96 -6.44
N ILE A 68 -5.55 6.92 -6.45
CA ILE A 68 -6.38 6.13 -5.54
C ILE A 68 -7.33 5.30 -6.40
N GLU A 69 -7.24 3.99 -6.30
CA GLU A 69 -8.04 3.05 -7.10
C GLU A 69 -8.81 2.09 -6.18
N TYR A 70 -10.05 1.79 -6.52
CA TYR A 70 -10.87 0.81 -5.81
C TYR A 70 -11.11 -0.40 -6.69
N LEU A 71 -10.52 -1.53 -6.30
CA LEU A 71 -10.58 -2.78 -7.05
C LEU A 71 -11.41 -3.78 -6.27
N SER A 72 -12.44 -4.38 -6.88
CA SER A 72 -13.22 -5.44 -6.25
C SER A 72 -12.28 -6.52 -5.70
N TYR A 73 -12.47 -6.91 -4.45
CA TYR A 73 -11.54 -7.78 -3.76
C TYR A 73 -12.20 -9.12 -3.42
N GLN A 74 -11.60 -10.19 -3.95
CA GLN A 74 -11.85 -11.55 -3.51
C GLN A 74 -10.65 -12.02 -2.70
N PRO A 75 -10.81 -12.36 -1.40
CA PRO A 75 -9.74 -12.90 -0.59
C PRO A 75 -9.12 -14.16 -1.22
N LYS A 76 -7.79 -14.21 -1.29
CA LYS A 76 -7.08 -15.42 -1.72
C LYS A 76 -7.01 -16.42 -0.58
N ILE A 77 -7.30 -17.70 -0.89
CA ILE A 77 -7.06 -18.80 0.04
C ILE A 77 -5.57 -19.18 -0.08
N ILE A 78 -4.83 -19.05 1.02
CA ILE A 78 -3.42 -19.45 1.09
C ILE A 78 -3.35 -20.86 1.65
N GLN A 79 -2.90 -21.82 0.83
CA GLN A 79 -2.87 -23.25 1.19
C GLN A 79 -1.51 -23.70 1.73
N ALA A 80 -0.43 -23.07 1.27
CA ALA A 80 0.93 -23.40 1.66
C ALA A 80 1.81 -22.16 1.61
N THR A 81 2.92 -22.22 2.35
CA THR A 81 3.99 -21.24 2.35
C THR A 81 5.32 -21.96 2.23
N ALA A 82 6.34 -21.28 1.69
CA ALA A 82 7.69 -21.80 1.55
C ALA A 82 8.69 -20.85 2.22
N ILE A 83 9.81 -21.42 2.68
CA ILE A 83 10.97 -20.65 3.14
C ILE A 83 11.89 -20.45 1.94
N VAL A 84 12.30 -19.20 1.72
CA VAL A 84 13.22 -18.83 0.63
C VAL A 84 14.39 -18.05 1.22
N ASP A 85 15.61 -18.37 0.80
CA ASP A 85 16.79 -17.58 1.14
C ASP A 85 16.80 -16.28 0.32
N SER A 86 17.04 -15.15 0.97
CA SER A 86 17.02 -13.85 0.32
C SER A 86 17.87 -12.82 1.06
N SER A 87 18.45 -11.89 0.30
CA SER A 87 19.14 -10.69 0.80
C SER A 87 18.35 -9.40 0.60
N ILE A 88 17.05 -9.49 0.25
CA ILE A 88 16.21 -8.34 -0.10
C ILE A 88 15.95 -7.47 1.15
N GLY A 89 16.30 -6.18 1.05
CA GLY A 89 15.88 -5.15 1.99
C GLY A 89 14.56 -4.50 1.54
N TYR A 90 13.53 -4.53 2.39
CA TYR A 90 12.23 -3.94 2.06
C TYR A 90 11.66 -3.09 3.23
N PRO A 91 12.37 -2.01 3.65
CA PRO A 91 11.97 -1.20 4.81
C PRO A 91 10.72 -0.35 4.56
N TYR A 92 10.43 -0.05 3.29
CA TYR A 92 9.27 0.72 2.87
C TYR A 92 8.43 -0.10 1.90
N LYS A 93 7.15 0.23 1.83
CA LYS A 93 6.19 -0.47 0.97
C LYS A 93 6.26 0.09 -0.44
N TYR A 94 7.30 -0.30 -1.17
CA TYR A 94 7.51 0.11 -2.55
C TYR A 94 6.42 -0.43 -3.50
N ALA A 95 6.13 0.33 -4.56
CA ALA A 95 5.24 -0.10 -5.61
C ALA A 95 5.93 -1.11 -6.56
N ASP A 96 7.24 -0.93 -6.82
CA ASP A 96 8.04 -1.92 -7.53
C ASP A 96 8.34 -3.10 -6.60
N ARG A 97 7.84 -4.28 -6.98
CA ARG A 97 7.96 -5.52 -6.22
C ARG A 97 8.75 -6.59 -6.97
N LYS A 98 9.46 -6.24 -8.04
CA LYS A 98 10.17 -7.21 -8.91
C LYS A 98 11.08 -8.16 -8.13
N GLN A 99 11.81 -7.66 -7.12
CA GLN A 99 12.67 -8.51 -6.29
C GLN A 99 11.88 -9.51 -5.45
N LEU A 100 10.75 -9.09 -4.87
CA LEU A 100 9.86 -9.98 -4.10
C LEU A 100 9.15 -10.99 -5.00
N GLU A 101 8.80 -10.59 -6.22
CA GLU A 101 8.18 -11.46 -7.21
C GLU A 101 9.16 -12.51 -7.73
N ALA A 102 10.44 -12.14 -7.92
CA ALA A 102 11.49 -13.06 -8.35
C ALA A 102 11.69 -14.22 -7.37
N VAL A 103 11.66 -13.96 -6.05
CA VAL A 103 11.80 -15.03 -5.06
C VAL A 103 10.53 -15.89 -4.92
N LEU A 104 9.35 -15.34 -5.22
CA LEU A 104 8.08 -16.09 -5.20
C LEU A 104 7.94 -17.06 -6.39
N ALA A 105 8.64 -16.80 -7.50
CA ALA A 105 8.63 -17.64 -8.69
C ALA A 105 9.55 -18.89 -8.58
N THR A 106 10.15 -19.11 -7.40
CA THR A 106 11.03 -20.25 -7.08
C THR A 106 10.25 -21.34 -6.37
#